data_AF-A0A933CYN1-F1
#
_entry.id   AF-A0A933CYN1-F1
#
_cell.length_a   1.000
_cell.length_b   1.000
_cell.length_c   1.000
_cell.angle_alpha   90.00
_cell.angle_beta   90.00
_cell.angle_gamma   90.00
#
_symmetry.space_group_name_H-M   'P 1'
#
loop_
_entity.id
_entity.type
_entity.pdbx_description
1 polymer ?
#
loop_
_entity_poly.entity_id
_entity_poly.type
_entity_poly.pdbx_seq_one_letter_code
_entity_poly.pdbx_strand_id
1 'polypeptide(L)' 'YELAAEVEPNFPNLYFNLGLVLAMSDQRPDAINALTKYQDLAPKEEATKAEELLDSLRRSLSTKP' A
#
# COMPACT_ATOMS: atom_id res chain seq x y z
N TYR A 1 -26.67 12.59 15.57
CA TYR A 1 -26.05 11.38 15.02
C TYR A 1 -25.94 11.56 13.51
N GLU A 2 -25.17 12.57 13.09
CA GLU A 2 -24.93 12.87 11.68
C GLU A 2 -23.83 11.94 11.17
N LEU A 3 -24.20 11.18 10.14
CA LEU A 3 -23.32 10.52 9.17
C LEU A 3 -21.99 9.99 9.72
N ALA A 4 -22.06 8.94 10.54
CA ALA A 4 -20.94 8.03 10.66
C ALA A 4 -21.00 7.04 9.48
N ALA A 5 -19.93 7.02 8.69
CA ALA A 5 -19.58 6.00 7.71
C ALA A 5 -20.34 6.03 6.36
N GLU A 6 -20.06 7.06 5.54
CA GLU A 6 -19.77 6.73 4.14
C GLU A 6 -18.42 6.02 4.14
N VAL A 7 -18.46 4.69 4.02
CA VAL A 7 -17.26 3.89 3.76
C VAL A 7 -16.82 4.28 2.35
N GLU A 8 -15.92 5.25 2.24
CA GLU A 8 -15.37 5.64 0.95
C GLU A 8 -14.62 4.44 0.36
N PRO A 9 -15.10 3.84 -0.74
CA PRO A 9 -14.41 2.71 -1.39
C PRO A 9 -13.04 3.12 -1.99
N ASN A 10 -12.73 4.42 -1.96
CA ASN A 10 -11.51 5.03 -2.45
C ASN A 10 -10.60 5.53 -1.33
N PHE A 11 -10.64 4.96 -0.12
CA PHE A 11 -9.76 5.40 0.97
C PHE A 11 -8.33 4.85 0.77
N PRO A 12 -7.35 5.65 0.29
CA PRO A 12 -6.04 5.12 -0.10
C PRO A 12 -5.31 4.53 1.11
N ASN A 13 -5.46 5.17 2.27
CA ASN A 13 -4.85 4.72 3.53
C ASN A 13 -5.19 3.27 3.91
N LEU A 14 -6.33 2.74 3.47
CA LEU A 14 -6.65 1.32 3.65
C LEU A 14 -5.63 0.42 2.95
N TYR A 15 -5.31 0.74 1.70
CA TYR A 15 -4.35 0.00 0.88
C TYR A 15 -2.91 0.18 1.40
N PHE A 16 -2.59 1.35 1.96
CA PHE A 16 -1.31 1.56 2.62
C PHE A 16 -1.14 0.64 3.85
N ASN A 17 -2.12 0.66 4.76
CA ASN A 17 -2.09 -0.18 5.96
C ASN A 17 -2.10 -1.66 5.63
N LEU A 18 -2.89 -2.08 4.63
CA LEU A 18 -2.88 -3.45 4.12
C LEU A 18 -1.48 -3.82 3.60
N GLY A 19 -0.86 -2.95 2.81
CA GLY A 19 0.50 -3.11 2.33
C GLY A 19 1.52 -3.33 3.45
N LEU A 20 1.43 -2.55 4.54
CA LEU A 20 2.28 -2.71 5.71
C LEU A 20 2.09 -4.08 6.39
N VAL A 21 0.84 -4.48 6.65
CA VAL A 21 0.54 -5.77 7.29
C VAL A 21 1.03 -6.95 6.46
N LEU A 22 0.84 -6.89 5.13
CA LEU A 22 1.31 -7.92 4.20
C LEU A 22 2.85 -7.97 4.15
N ALA A 23 3.51 -6.81 4.13
CA ALA A 23 4.97 -6.73 4.16
C ALA A 23 5.54 -7.32 5.46
N MET A 24 4.92 -7.02 6.61
CA MET A 24 5.28 -7.59 7.90
C MET A 24 5.05 -9.11 7.98
N SER A 25 4.12 -9.64 7.16
CA SER A 25 3.79 -11.06 7.07
C SER A 25 4.62 -11.81 6.02
N ASP A 26 5.68 -11.18 5.47
CA ASP A 26 6.49 -11.69 4.33
C ASP A 26 5.68 -12.02 3.06
N GLN A 27 4.44 -11.52 2.96
CA GLN A 27 3.57 -11.63 1.78
C GLN A 27 3.93 -10.54 0.77
N ARG A 28 5.18 -10.55 0.33
CA ARG A 28 5.79 -9.47 -0.46
C ARG A 28 5.06 -9.16 -1.78
N PRO A 29 4.61 -10.14 -2.59
CA PRO A 29 3.85 -9.84 -3.81
C PRO A 29 2.53 -9.10 -3.53
N ASP A 30 1.80 -9.52 -2.48
CA ASP A 30 0.53 -8.91 -2.11
C ASP A 30 0.74 -7.52 -1.52
N ALA A 31 1.81 -7.32 -0.75
CA ALA A 31 2.20 -6.01 -0.23
C ALA A 31 2.46 -5.01 -1.36
N ILE A 32 3.17 -5.43 -2.42
CA ILE A 32 3.42 -4.60 -3.60
C ILE A 32 2.10 -4.23 -4.30
N ASN A 33 1.18 -5.20 -4.46
CA ASN A 33 -0.12 -4.94 -5.09
C ASN A 33 -0.94 -3.92 -4.30
N ALA A 34 -0.99 -4.06 -2.96
CA ALA A 34 -1.71 -3.13 -2.11
C ALA A 34 -1.10 -1.72 -2.15
N LEU A 35 0.23 -1.61 -2.02
CA LEU A 35 0.91 -0.30 -2.06
C LEU A 35 0.86 0.36 -3.44
N THR A 36 0.81 -0.42 -4.52
CA THR A 36 0.60 0.12 -5.88
C THR A 36 -0.81 0.73 -5.99
N LYS A 37 -1.85 0.04 -5.49
CA LYS A 37 -3.20 0.61 -5.43
C LYS A 37 -3.27 1.87 -4.56
N TYR A 38 -2.50 1.92 -3.48
CA TYR A 38 -2.38 3.16 -2.69
C TYR A 38 -1.83 4.31 -3.55
N GLN A 39 -0.76 4.09 -4.31
CA GLN A 39 -0.21 5.13 -5.19
C GLN A 39 -1.18 5.58 -6.28
N ASP A 40 -1.97 4.66 -6.83
CA ASP A 40 -2.97 4.97 -7.87
C ASP A 40 -4.13 5.82 -7.35
N LEU A 41 -4.47 5.70 -6.07
CA LEU A 41 -5.63 6.36 -5.44
C LEU A 41 -5.26 7.60 -4.62
N ALA A 42 -4.03 7.64 -4.09
CA ALA A 42 -3.59 8.72 -3.21
C ALA A 42 -3.26 10.01 -3.99
N PRO A 43 -3.45 11.19 -3.37
CA PRO A 43 -2.88 12.44 -3.88
C PRO A 43 -1.38 12.29 -4.10
N LYS A 44 -0.83 13.01 -5.08
CA LYS A 44 0.58 12.88 -5.47
C LYS A 44 1.55 13.12 -4.30
N GLU A 45 1.20 14.05 -3.42
CA GLU A 45 1.98 14.40 -2.22
C GLU A 45 2.04 13.23 -1.22
N GLU A 46 1.04 12.35 -1.24
CA GLU A 46 0.92 11.20 -0.36
C GLU A 46 1.38 9.89 -1.01
N ALA A 47 1.25 9.75 -2.33
CA ALA A 47 1.69 8.56 -3.07
C ALA A 47 3.20 8.26 -2.90
N THR A 48 4.01 9.30 -2.65
CA THR A 48 5.44 9.17 -2.36
C THR A 48 5.73 8.35 -1.09
N LYS A 49 4.79 8.32 -0.12
CA LYS A 49 4.94 7.56 1.14
C LYS A 49 5.15 6.06 0.91
N ALA A 50 4.70 5.52 -0.22
CA ALA A 50 4.85 4.10 -0.55
C ALA A 50 6.07 3.79 -1.41
N GLU A 51 6.77 4.78 -1.98
CA GLU A 51 7.85 4.58 -2.95
C GLU A 51 9.02 3.80 -2.34
N GLU A 52 9.53 4.26 -1.20
CA GLU A 52 10.67 3.62 -0.52
C GLU A 52 10.36 2.16 -0.14
N LEU A 53 9.15 1.92 0.35
CA LEU A 53 8.71 0.58 0.74
C LEU A 53 8.52 -0.34 -0.47
N LEU A 54 7.92 0.17 -1.54
CA LEU A 54 7.76 -0.57 -2.80
C LEU A 54 9.11 -0.94 -3.40
N ASP A 55 10.07 -0.03 -3.40
CA ASP A 55 11.42 -0.29 -3.92
C ASP A 55 12.15 -1.34 -3.09
N SER A 56 12.06 -1.27 -1.76
CA SER A 56 12.61 -2.28 -0.86
C SER A 56 12.00 -3.66 -1.13
N LEU A 57 10.67 -3.75 -1.21
CA LEU A 57 9.96 -5.00 -1.48
C LEU A 57 10.32 -5.58 -2.85
N ARG A 58 10.36 -4.76 -3.90
CA ARG A 58 10.75 -5.17 -5.26
C ARG A 58 12.17 -5.68 -5.33
N ARG A 59 13.13 -4.98 -4.70
CA ARG A 59 14.53 -5.45 -4.61
C ARG A 59 14.62 -6.82 -3.95
N SER A 60 13.89 -7.04 -2.86
CA SER A 60 13.90 -8.32 -2.14
C SER A 60 13.34 -9.49 -2.97
N LEU A 61 12.44 -9.22 -3.92
CA LEU A 61 11.90 -10.23 -4.84
C LEU A 61 12.89 -10.56 -5.97
N SER A 62 13.63 -9.55 -6.44
CA SER A 62 14.63 -9.69 -7.51
C SER A 62 15.91 -10.42 -7.06
N THR A 63 16.16 -10.51 -5.74
CA THR A 63 17.34 -11.19 -5.18
C THR A 63 17.17 -12.71 -4.99
N LYS A 64 16.25 -13.35 -5.73
CA LYS A 64 16.13 -14.81 -5.70
C LYS A 64 17.30 -15.42 -6.51
N PRO A 65 18.07 -16.38 -5.97
CA PRO A 65 19.15 -17.05 -6.70
C PRO A 65 18.61 -17.88 -7.88
#